data_AF-A0A8T7M2X8-F1
#
_entry.id   AF-A0A8T7M2X8-F1
#
_cell.length_a   1.000
_cell.length_b   1.000
_cell.length_c   1.000
_cell.angle_alpha   90.00
_cell.angle_beta   90.00
_cell.angle_gamma   90.00
#
_symmetry.space_group_name_H-M   'P 1'
#
loop_
_entity.id
_entity.type
_entity.pdbx_description
1 polymer ?
#
loop_
_entity_poly.entity_id
_entity_poly.type
_entity_poly.pdbx_seq_one_letter_code
_entity_poly.pdbx_strand_id
1 'polypeptide(L)'
;MAGGAVWVKGATRNSQDKMVQRAKEDLAEVLGIEDMPELVGKIKLVSVTPVTWPDSQLGYLQAGLKKQQGINPGFLIKLEYSGREYTYHTSFSRVVYVPTGKGMPPLPANAM
;
A
#
# COMPACT_ATOMS: atom_id res chain seq x y z
N MET A 1 9.48 21.07 -33.17
CA MET A 1 8.45 20.08 -32.80
C MET A 1 8.96 19.30 -31.59
N ALA A 2 8.13 19.20 -30.53
CA ALA A 2 8.16 18.32 -29.34
C ALA A 2 9.54 17.87 -28.78
N GLY A 3 9.92 18.17 -27.54
CA GLY A 3 9.12 17.97 -26.31
C GLY A 3 9.57 16.69 -25.61
N GLY A 4 10.81 16.61 -25.14
CA GLY A 4 11.33 15.49 -24.35
C GLY A 4 11.23 15.80 -22.86
N ALA A 5 10.04 15.70 -22.30
CA ALA A 5 9.81 16.03 -20.91
C ALA A 5 10.22 14.87 -19.98
N VAL A 6 11.21 15.12 -19.13
CA VAL A 6 11.57 14.28 -17.99
C VAL A 6 10.49 14.43 -16.91
N TRP A 7 9.56 13.47 -16.85
CA TRP A 7 8.58 13.37 -15.77
C TRP A 7 8.82 12.08 -14.97
N VAL A 8 9.75 12.07 -14.02
CA VAL A 8 9.94 10.87 -13.18
C VAL A 8 9.95 11.15 -11.67
N LYS A 9 10.03 12.42 -11.23
CA LYS A 9 9.93 12.75 -9.79
C LYS A 9 8.49 13.05 -9.33
N GLY A 10 7.65 13.64 -10.18
CA GLY A 10 6.28 14.03 -9.81
C GLY A 10 5.26 12.88 -9.82
N ALA A 11 5.41 11.93 -10.76
CA ALA A 11 4.46 10.82 -10.94
C ALA A 11 4.46 9.85 -9.75
N THR A 12 5.64 9.59 -9.17
CA THR A 12 5.80 8.69 -8.02
C THR A 12 5.21 9.30 -6.76
N ARG A 13 5.44 10.59 -6.50
CA ARG A 13 4.86 11.31 -5.36
C ARG A 13 3.33 11.32 -5.44
N ASN A 14 2.77 11.68 -6.60
CA ASN A 14 1.32 11.70 -6.81
C ASN A 14 0.67 10.31 -6.65
N SER A 15 1.34 9.26 -7.12
CA SER A 15 0.86 7.88 -6.95
C SER A 15 0.95 7.41 -5.50
N GLN A 16 2.00 7.81 -4.79
CA GLN A 16 2.19 7.52 -3.37
C GLN A 16 1.10 8.19 -2.51
N ASP A 17 0.89 9.50 -2.68
CA ASP A 17 -0.13 10.26 -1.95
C ASP A 17 -1.53 9.65 -2.19
N LYS A 18 -1.83 9.25 -3.44
CA LYS A 18 -3.08 8.56 -3.79
C LYS A 18 -3.24 7.21 -3.08
N MET A 19 -2.17 6.41 -2.97
CA MET A 19 -2.25 5.12 -2.29
C MET A 19 -2.32 5.27 -0.76
N VAL A 20 -1.67 6.29 -0.19
CA VAL A 20 -1.82 6.63 1.23
C VAL A 20 -3.26 7.02 1.53
N GLN A 21 -3.85 7.88 0.71
CA GLN A 21 -5.23 8.31 0.91
C GLN A 21 -6.19 7.12 0.88
N ARG A 22 -6.06 6.24 -0.13
CA ARG A 22 -6.87 5.01 -0.21
C ARG A 22 -6.67 4.06 0.96
N ALA A 23 -5.44 3.92 1.46
CA ALA A 23 -5.17 3.08 2.62
C ALA A 23 -5.82 3.65 3.90
N LYS A 24 -5.89 4.99 4.04
CA LYS A 24 -6.58 5.63 5.16
C LYS A 24 -8.10 5.48 5.07
N GLU A 25 -8.65 5.62 3.86
CA GLU A 25 -10.08 5.41 3.59
C GLU A 25 -10.48 3.97 3.93
N ASP A 26 -9.75 2.98 3.41
CA ASP A 26 -9.96 1.56 3.71
C ASP A 26 -9.83 1.28 5.23
N LEU A 27 -8.81 1.85 5.90
CA LEU A 27 -8.65 1.67 7.33
C LEU A 27 -9.81 2.27 8.14
N ALA A 28 -10.37 3.40 7.69
CA ALA A 28 -11.53 3.98 8.34
C ALA A 28 -12.74 3.05 8.26
N GLU A 29 -12.98 2.44 7.09
CA GLU A 29 -14.04 1.42 6.90
C GLU A 29 -13.79 0.17 7.75
N VAL A 30 -12.54 -0.33 7.79
CA VAL A 30 -12.15 -1.49 8.62
C VAL A 30 -12.39 -1.23 10.11
N LEU A 31 -12.22 0.02 10.55
CA LEU A 31 -12.43 0.45 11.94
C LEU A 31 -13.89 0.87 12.23
N GLY A 32 -14.74 1.02 11.21
CA GLY A 32 -16.12 1.50 11.35
C GLY A 32 -16.19 2.97 11.79
N ILE A 33 -15.23 3.80 11.36
CA ILE A 33 -15.12 5.22 11.71
C ILE A 33 -15.20 6.15 10.49
N GLU A 34 -15.56 5.64 9.32
CA GLU A 34 -15.61 6.36 8.05
C GLU A 34 -16.49 7.62 8.10
N ASP A 35 -17.59 7.58 8.84
CA ASP A 35 -18.50 8.71 9.05
C ASP A 35 -18.06 9.65 10.20
N MET A 36 -16.91 9.38 10.83
CA MET A 36 -16.41 10.13 11.99
C MET A 36 -15.13 10.91 11.63
N PRO A 37 -15.24 12.11 11.02
CA PRO A 37 -14.08 12.83 10.47
C PRO A 37 -13.00 13.15 11.51
N GLU A 38 -13.38 13.38 12.77
CA GLU A 38 -12.44 13.61 13.87
C GLU A 38 -11.60 12.37 14.20
N LEU A 39 -12.14 11.17 14.01
CA LEU A 39 -11.43 9.91 14.20
C LEU A 39 -10.63 9.53 12.95
N VAL A 40 -11.18 9.72 11.76
CA VAL A 40 -10.45 9.54 10.49
C VAL A 40 -9.18 10.40 10.49
N GLY A 41 -9.26 11.65 10.96
CA GLY A 41 -8.11 12.55 11.09
C GLY A 41 -7.03 12.06 12.06
N LYS A 42 -7.34 11.13 12.97
CA LYS A 42 -6.37 10.51 13.89
C LYS A 42 -5.58 9.37 13.24
N ILE A 43 -5.94 8.92 12.04
CA ILE A 43 -5.17 7.93 11.30
C ILE A 43 -3.87 8.57 10.79
N LYS A 44 -2.75 8.16 11.38
CA LYS A 44 -1.42 8.69 11.07
C LYS A 44 -0.72 7.81 10.05
N LEU A 45 0.00 8.45 9.14
CA LEU A 45 0.95 7.75 8.29
C LEU A 45 2.24 7.56 9.07
N VAL A 46 2.66 6.31 9.25
CA VAL A 46 3.93 5.96 9.90
C VAL A 46 5.05 5.91 8.87
N SER A 47 4.84 5.20 7.76
CA SER A 47 5.85 5.06 6.71
C SER A 47 5.23 4.67 5.37
N VAL A 48 5.90 5.06 4.30
CA VAL A 48 5.68 4.53 2.95
C VAL A 48 7.01 4.08 2.38
N THR A 49 7.10 2.81 2.02
CA THR A 49 8.31 2.23 1.42
C THR A 49 7.99 1.71 0.02
N PRO A 50 8.68 2.16 -1.04
CA PRO A 50 8.58 1.55 -2.36
C PRO A 50 9.08 0.11 -2.30
N VAL A 51 8.27 -0.83 -2.75
CA VAL A 51 8.58 -2.26 -2.70
C VAL A 51 8.13 -2.98 -3.96
N THR A 52 8.64 -4.19 -4.14
CA THR A 52 8.22 -5.09 -5.21
C THR A 52 7.64 -6.35 -4.59
N TRP A 53 6.43 -6.71 -5.00
CA TRP A 53 5.74 -7.91 -4.56
C TRP A 53 6.03 -9.09 -5.50
N PRO A 54 6.19 -10.31 -4.95
CA PRO A 54 6.46 -11.52 -5.74
C PRO A 54 5.23 -12.09 -6.46
N ASP A 55 4.04 -11.57 -6.13
CA ASP A 55 2.78 -12.07 -6.64
C ASP A 55 1.79 -10.95 -6.97
N SER A 56 0.90 -11.24 -7.91
CA SER A 56 -0.17 -10.32 -8.32
C SER A 56 -1.26 -10.14 -7.27
N GLN A 57 -1.18 -10.81 -6.13
CA GLN A 57 -2.10 -10.62 -5.00
C GLN A 57 -1.49 -9.74 -3.90
N LEU A 58 -0.33 -9.13 -4.16
CA LEU A 58 0.35 -8.20 -3.26
C LEU A 58 0.60 -8.83 -1.88
N GLY A 59 0.91 -10.13 -1.84
CA GLY A 59 1.28 -10.84 -0.61
C GLY A 59 0.11 -11.22 0.31
N TYR A 60 -1.14 -11.07 -0.12
CA TYR A 60 -2.33 -11.57 0.58
C TYR A 60 -3.12 -12.55 -0.30
N LEU A 61 -2.77 -13.84 -0.20
CA LEU A 61 -3.54 -14.94 -0.75
C LEU A 61 -4.42 -15.54 0.33
N GLN A 62 -5.73 -15.64 0.07
CA GLN A 62 -6.53 -16.66 0.74
C GLN A 62 -5.92 -18.02 0.40
N ALA A 63 -5.66 -18.83 1.43
CA ALA A 63 -5.05 -20.15 1.28
C ALA A 63 -5.84 -20.99 0.28
N GLY A 64 -5.17 -21.54 -0.74
CA GLY A 64 -5.76 -22.49 -1.69
C GLY A 64 -5.76 -22.09 -3.17
N LEU A 65 -5.44 -20.84 -3.52
CA LEU A 65 -5.33 -20.42 -4.93
C LEU A 65 -3.89 -20.57 -5.46
N LYS A 66 -3.75 -21.01 -6.72
CA LYS A 66 -2.45 -21.01 -7.41
C LYS A 66 -1.91 -19.57 -7.48
N LYS A 67 -0.74 -19.33 -6.89
CA LYS A 67 -0.10 -18.01 -6.98
C LYS A 67 0.30 -17.73 -8.43
N GLN A 68 -0.17 -16.63 -9.00
CA GLN A 68 0.39 -16.13 -10.24
C GLN A 68 1.68 -15.38 -9.91
N GLN A 69 2.81 -15.93 -10.37
CA GLN A 69 4.11 -15.28 -10.23
C GLN A 69 4.14 -14.02 -11.08
N GLY A 70 4.70 -12.94 -10.54
CA GLY A 70 4.85 -11.67 -11.24
C GLY A 70 5.48 -10.60 -10.36
N ILE A 71 6.38 -9.82 -10.94
CA ILE A 71 7.01 -8.66 -10.30
C ILE A 71 6.00 -7.51 -10.31
N ASN A 72 5.44 -7.17 -9.16
CA ASN A 72 4.45 -6.11 -9.04
C ASN A 72 4.99 -4.98 -8.17
N PRO A 73 5.44 -3.86 -8.77
CA PRO A 73 5.86 -2.69 -8.02
C PRO A 73 4.69 -2.02 -7.31
N GLY A 74 4.97 -1.44 -6.14
CA GLY A 74 4.02 -0.63 -5.41
C GLY A 74 4.61 -0.15 -4.08
N PHE A 75 3.78 -0.08 -3.06
CA PHE A 75 4.18 0.48 -1.77
C PHE A 75 3.79 -0.42 -0.60
N LEU A 76 4.65 -0.45 0.41
CA LEU A 76 4.35 -0.93 1.75
C LEU A 76 4.02 0.31 2.58
N ILE A 77 2.75 0.45 2.96
CA ILE A 77 2.25 1.57 3.75
C ILE A 77 1.98 1.07 5.16
N LYS A 78 2.48 1.81 6.15
CA LYS A 78 2.16 1.58 7.56
C LYS A 78 1.36 2.77 8.07
N LEU A 79 0.19 2.47 8.63
CA LEU A 79 -0.68 3.43 9.29
C LEU A 79 -0.73 3.15 10.78
N GLU A 80 -0.94 4.17 11.60
CA GLU A 80 -1.18 4.04 13.02
C GLU A 80 -2.54 4.62 13.38
N TYR A 81 -3.29 3.89 14.18
CA TYR A 81 -4.48 4.42 14.85
C TYR A 81 -4.55 3.90 16.28
N SER A 82 -4.71 4.81 17.25
CA SER A 82 -4.84 4.48 18.68
C SER A 82 -3.70 3.58 19.21
N GLY A 83 -2.46 3.82 18.78
CA GLY A 83 -1.27 3.06 19.20
C GLY A 83 -1.14 1.68 18.57
N ARG A 84 -1.97 1.34 17.57
CA ARG A 84 -1.86 0.10 16.79
C ARG A 84 -1.40 0.41 15.37
N GLU A 85 -0.44 -0.38 14.88
CA GLU A 85 0.02 -0.30 13.49
C GLU A 85 -0.79 -1.22 12.58
N TYR A 86 -1.15 -0.70 11.41
CA TYR A 86 -1.87 -1.38 10.34
C TYR A 86 -1.01 -1.38 9.09
N THR A 87 -0.83 -2.55 8.49
CA THR A 87 0.03 -2.73 7.31
C THR A 87 -0.82 -2.86 6.05
N TYR A 88 -0.43 -2.12 5.02
CA TYR A 88 -1.06 -2.11 3.72
C TYR A 88 -0.05 -2.44 2.64
N HIS A 89 -0.38 -3.43 1.81
CA HIS A 89 0.38 -3.73 0.60
C HIS A 89 -0.35 -3.13 -0.58
N THR A 90 0.35 -2.37 -1.42
CA THR A 90 -0.28 -1.68 -2.55
C THR A 90 0.42 -2.03 -3.85
N SER A 91 -0.33 -1.97 -4.95
CA SER A 91 0.21 -1.70 -6.28
C SER A 91 0.15 -0.18 -6.52
N PHE A 92 0.35 0.27 -7.76
CA PHE A 92 0.06 1.65 -8.15
C PHE A 92 -1.44 1.96 -8.34
N SER A 93 -2.31 0.94 -8.27
CA SER A 93 -3.73 1.07 -8.60
C SER A 93 -4.69 0.57 -7.53
N ARG A 94 -4.24 -0.17 -6.52
CA ARG A 94 -5.08 -0.65 -5.41
C ARG A 94 -4.29 -0.87 -4.13
N VAL A 95 -4.99 -0.91 -3.01
CA VAL A 95 -4.46 -1.20 -1.67
C VAL A 95 -5.05 -2.51 -1.15
N VAL A 96 -4.31 -3.21 -0.29
CA VAL A 96 -4.73 -4.44 0.37
C VAL A 96 -4.34 -4.33 1.84
N TYR A 97 -5.33 -4.36 2.73
CA TYR A 97 -5.07 -4.48 4.16
C TYR A 97 -4.53 -5.86 4.49
N VAL A 98 -3.42 -5.90 5.23
CA VAL A 98 -2.76 -7.14 5.65
C VAL A 98 -2.73 -7.19 7.18
N PRO A 99 -3.49 -8.11 7.80
CA PRO A 99 -3.44 -8.29 9.24
C PRO A 99 -2.02 -8.61 9.70
N THR A 100 -1.60 -8.01 10.81
CA THR A 100 -0.28 -8.20 11.40
C THR A 100 0.04 -9.69 11.56
N GLY A 101 1.17 -10.12 10.98
CA GLY A 101 1.63 -11.52 11.00
C GLY A 101 1.10 -12.42 9.87
N LYS A 102 0.29 -11.91 8.93
CA LYS A 102 -0.26 -12.70 7.80
C LYS A 102 0.26 -12.30 6.41
N GLY A 103 1.14 -11.30 6.30
CA GLY A 103 1.69 -10.83 5.03
C GLY A 103 2.97 -11.54 4.61
N MET A 104 3.16 -11.75 3.31
CA MET A 104 4.50 -12.04 2.77
C MET A 104 5.37 -10.79 2.80
N PRO A 105 6.67 -10.90 3.17
CA PRO A 105 7.58 -9.78 3.08
C PRO A 105 7.79 -9.38 1.61
N PRO A 106 8.07 -8.09 1.34
CA PRO A 106 8.45 -7.65 0.01
C PRO A 106 9.75 -8.35 -0.44
N LEU A 107 9.93 -8.49 -1.76
CA LEU A 107 11.20 -9.01 -2.28
C LEU A 107 12.36 -8.10 -1.84
N PRO A 108 13.51 -8.66 -1.42
CA PRO A 108 14.67 -7.85 -1.12
C PRO A 108 15.12 -7.14 -2.40
N ALA A 109 15.60 -5.89 -2.26
CA ALA A 109 16.01 -5.07 -3.39
C ALA A 109 17.08 -5.72 -4.29
N ASN A 110 17.80 -6.72 -3.78
CA ASN A 110 18.87 -7.44 -4.48
C ASN A 110 18.40 -8.76 -5.13
N ALA A 111 17.10 -9.03 -5.22
CA ALA A 111 16.56 -10.23 -5.88
C ALA A 111 16.40 -10.10 -7.41
N MET A 112 16.99 -9.07 -8.02
CA MET A 112 17.02 -8.84 -9.47
C MET A 112 18.41 -9.12 -10.03
#